data_AF-A0A0T9TNP8-F1
#
_entry.id   AF-A0A0T9TNP8-F1
#
_cell.length_a   1.000
_cell.length_b   1.000
_cell.length_c   1.000
_cell.angle_alpha   90.00
_cell.angle_beta   90.00
_cell.angle_gamma   90.00
#
_symmetry.space_group_name_H-M   'P 1'
#
loop_
_entity.id
_entity.type
_entity.pdbx_description
1 polymer ?
#
loop_
_entity_poly.entity_id
_entity_poly.type
_entity_poly.pdbx_seq_one_letter_code
_entity_poly.pdbx_strand_id
1 'polypeptide(L)'
;MAELTGLSIADASQHLQHLKRAGFVLGRREGKHVLYRLGNGPIVPLLGVLQDYAVHNHSEIRELVADVFRRREQLDAIRQDELLLRMQEGSVILLAVR
;
A
#
# COMPACT_ATOMS: atom_id res chain seq x y z
N MET A 1 -9.09 12.81 -5.60
CA MET A 1 -9.00 11.59 -4.78
C MET A 1 -8.78 10.39 -5.68
N ALA A 2 -9.78 9.87 -6.41
CA ALA A 2 -9.65 8.70 -7.29
C ALA A 2 -8.40 8.74 -8.20
N GLU A 3 -8.23 9.81 -8.98
CA GLU A 3 -7.06 10.01 -9.84
C GLU A 3 -5.75 10.08 -9.05
N LEU A 4 -5.69 10.91 -8.00
CA LEU A 4 -4.51 11.08 -7.15
C LEU A 4 -4.08 9.80 -6.42
N THR A 5 -5.02 8.88 -6.16
CA THR A 5 -4.77 7.63 -5.45
C THR A 5 -4.78 6.41 -6.35
N GLY A 6 -4.99 6.57 -7.67
CA GLY A 6 -5.16 5.47 -8.61
C GLY A 6 -6.34 4.53 -8.31
N LEU A 7 -7.32 4.99 -7.54
CA LEU A 7 -8.49 4.19 -7.14
C LEU A 7 -9.65 4.37 -8.13
N SER A 8 -10.54 3.40 -8.20
CA SER A 8 -11.82 3.59 -8.87
C SER A 8 -12.63 4.71 -8.18
N ILE A 9 -13.56 5.33 -8.91
CA ILE A 9 -14.45 6.35 -8.33
C ILE A 9 -15.29 5.79 -7.17
N ALA A 10 -15.70 4.51 -7.28
CA ALA A 10 -16.47 3.84 -6.24
C ALA A 10 -15.65 3.67 -4.95
N ASP A 11 -14.43 3.15 -5.06
CA ASP A 11 -13.55 2.91 -3.91
C ASP A 11 -13.13 4.23 -3.25
N ALA A 12 -12.78 5.22 -4.06
CA ALA A 12 -12.46 6.55 -3.56
C ALA A 12 -13.65 7.18 -2.81
N SER A 13 -14.88 7.00 -3.32
CA SER A 13 -16.10 7.46 -2.64
C SER A 13 -16.35 6.71 -1.33
N GLN A 14 -16.11 5.40 -1.30
CA GLN A 14 -16.24 4.59 -0.08
C GLN A 14 -15.23 5.05 1.00
N HIS A 15 -13.97 5.26 0.62
CA HIS A 15 -12.95 5.78 1.55
C HIS A 15 -13.32 7.16 2.10
N LEU A 16 -13.78 8.08 1.25
CA LEU A 16 -14.26 9.39 1.70
C LEU A 16 -15.45 9.28 2.66
N GLN A 17 -16.34 8.32 2.45
CA GLN A 17 -17.46 8.06 3.35
C GLN A 17 -16.98 7.53 4.71
N HIS A 18 -15.99 6.63 4.73
CA HIS A 18 -15.38 6.14 5.97
C HIS A 18 -14.67 7.27 6.74
N LEU A 19 -13.84 8.05 6.05
CA LEU A 19 -13.16 9.21 6.64
C LEU A 19 -14.16 10.24 7.18
N LYS A 20 -15.29 10.45 6.49
CA LYS A 20 -16.35 11.35 6.97
C LYS A 20 -17.00 10.83 8.24
N ARG A 21 -17.33 9.53 8.30
CA ARG A 21 -17.91 8.91 9.50
C ARG A 21 -16.97 8.96 10.71
N ALA A 22 -15.67 8.85 10.47
CA ALA A 22 -14.63 8.95 11.49
C ALA A 22 -14.22 10.41 11.82
N GLY A 23 -14.82 11.42 11.19
CA GLY A 23 -14.55 12.83 11.48
C GLY A 23 -13.28 13.42 10.86
N PHE A 24 -12.55 12.66 10.03
CA PHE A 24 -11.35 13.14 9.33
C PHE A 24 -11.68 14.09 8.17
N VAL A 25 -12.86 13.97 7.56
CA VAL A 25 -13.27 14.88 6.49
C VAL A 25 -14.69 15.37 6.70
N LEU A 26 -14.95 16.56 6.20
CA LEU A 26 -16.28 17.15 6.11
C LEU A 26 -16.69 17.17 4.65
N GLY A 27 -17.93 16.80 4.38
CA GLY A 27 -18.52 16.82 3.05
C GLY A 27 -19.63 17.87 2.96
N ARG A 28 -19.57 18.74 1.96
CA ARG A 28 -20.62 19.70 1.61
C ARG A 28 -21.21 19.32 0.26
N ARG A 29 -22.54 19.22 0.17
CA ARG A 29 -23.22 18.97 -1.10
C ARG A 29 -23.34 20.28 -1.88
N GLU A 30 -22.95 20.24 -3.14
CA GLU A 30 -23.06 21.33 -4.10
C GLU A 30 -23.71 20.79 -5.38
N GLY A 31 -25.04 20.91 -5.43
CA GLY A 31 -25.87 20.30 -6.47
C GLY A 31 -25.74 18.77 -6.49
N LYS A 32 -25.20 18.24 -7.60
CA LYS A 32 -24.97 16.81 -7.81
C LYS A 32 -23.65 16.32 -7.21
N HIS A 33 -22.77 17.22 -6.80
CA HIS A 33 -21.44 16.89 -6.29
C HIS A 33 -21.38 17.00 -4.76
N VAL A 34 -20.45 16.29 -4.15
CA VAL A 34 -20.08 16.46 -2.74
C VAL A 34 -18.62 16.87 -2.70
N LEU A 35 -18.36 18.06 -2.20
CA LEU A 35 -17.02 18.58 -1.99
C LEU A 35 -16.54 18.19 -0.61
N TYR A 36 -15.34 17.61 -0.53
CA TYR A 36 -14.74 17.19 0.71
C TYR A 36 -13.59 18.13 1.09
N ARG A 37 -13.49 18.41 2.40
CA ARG A 37 -12.35 19.10 3.01
C ARG A 37 -11.95 18.37 4.28
N LEU A 38 -10.75 18.64 4.79
CA LEU A 38 -10.36 18.15 6.11
C LEU A 38 -11.32 18.65 7.20
N GLY A 39 -11.52 17.79 8.21
CA GLY A 39 -12.20 18.15 9.44
C GLY A 39 -11.49 19.29 10.17
N ASN A 40 -12.18 19.89 11.14
CA ASN A 40 -11.66 21.04 11.88
C ASN A 40 -10.63 20.64 12.96
N GLY A 41 -10.41 19.35 13.19
CA GLY A 41 -9.42 18.85 14.15
C GLY A 41 -7.99 18.93 13.62
N PRO A 42 -6.97 18.70 14.47
CA PRO A 42 -5.56 18.73 14.12
C PRO A 42 -5.13 17.47 13.34
N ILE A 43 -5.79 17.21 12.21
CA ILE A 43 -5.65 15.95 11.45
C ILE A 43 -4.27 15.84 10.82
N VAL A 44 -3.76 16.90 10.21
CA VAL A 44 -2.42 16.89 9.60
C VAL A 44 -1.32 16.68 10.65
N PRO A 45 -1.30 17.43 11.78
CA PRO A 45 -0.38 17.14 12.88
C PRO A 45 -0.49 15.70 13.42
N LEU A 46 -1.70 15.18 13.59
CA LEU A 46 -1.93 13.81 14.07
C LEU A 46 -1.31 12.76 13.13
N LEU A 47 -1.53 12.91 11.83
CA LEU A 47 -0.93 12.02 10.83
C LEU A 47 0.60 12.12 10.83
N GLY A 48 1.14 13.32 11.04
CA GLY A 48 2.59 13.53 11.22
C GLY A 48 3.14 12.73 12.41
N VAL A 49 2.51 12.82 13.58
CA VAL A 49 2.95 12.06 14.77
C VAL A 49 2.83 10.56 14.55
N LEU A 50 1.77 10.08 13.88
CA LEU A 50 1.65 8.66 13.55
C LEU A 50 2.74 8.20 12.56
N GLN A 51 3.10 9.04 11.60
CA GLN A 51 4.19 8.77 10.67
C GLN A 51 5.54 8.74 11.40
N ASP A 52 5.81 9.69 12.28
CA ASP A 52 7.04 9.72 13.09
C ASP A 52 7.16 8.49 13.98
N TYR A 53 6.05 8.09 14.63
CA TYR A 53 5.99 6.87 15.42
C TYR A 53 6.22 5.62 14.57
N ALA A 54 5.59 5.54 13.39
CA ALA A 54 5.81 4.44 12.46
C ALA A 54 7.28 4.39 12.01
N VAL A 55 7.89 5.52 11.69
CA VAL A 55 9.30 5.63 11.30
C VAL A 55 10.23 5.20 12.43
N HIS A 56 9.94 5.58 13.67
CA HIS A 56 10.68 5.18 14.86
C HIS A 56 10.56 3.66 15.10
N ASN A 57 9.35 3.11 15.05
CA ASN A 57 9.13 1.67 15.22
C ASN A 57 9.68 0.84 14.03
N HIS A 58 9.83 1.45 12.85
CA HIS A 58 10.38 0.80 11.66
C HIS A 58 11.88 0.97 11.49
N SER A 59 12.63 1.63 12.39
CA SER A 59 14.09 1.62 12.30
C SER A 59 14.66 0.20 12.44
N GLU A 60 14.01 -0.66 13.22
CA GLU A 60 14.33 -2.10 13.32
C GLU A 60 13.85 -2.89 12.10
N ILE A 61 12.71 -2.50 11.51
CA ILE A 61 12.11 -3.19 10.35
C ILE A 61 12.82 -2.83 9.03
N ARG A 62 13.41 -1.64 8.90
CA ARG A 62 14.14 -1.21 7.70
C ARG A 62 15.35 -2.09 7.41
N GLU A 63 16.10 -2.52 8.42
CA GLU A 63 17.23 -3.45 8.23
C GLU A 63 16.74 -4.84 7.80
N LEU A 64 15.68 -5.34 8.43
CA LEU A 64 15.04 -6.62 8.08
C LEU A 64 14.45 -6.63 6.68
N VAL A 65 13.77 -5.55 6.28
CA VAL A 65 13.20 -5.39 4.94
C VAL A 65 14.31 -5.19 3.91
N ALA A 66 15.35 -4.41 4.20
CA ALA A 66 16.51 -4.28 3.32
C ALA A 66 17.23 -5.62 3.10
N ASP A 67 17.34 -6.46 4.14
CA ASP A 67 17.88 -7.82 4.01
C ASP A 67 16.96 -8.77 3.26
N VAL A 68 15.64 -8.66 3.43
CA VAL A 68 14.66 -9.44 2.65
C VAL A 68 14.67 -9.02 1.17
N PHE A 69 14.81 -7.72 0.88
CA PHE A 69 14.94 -7.22 -0.50
C PHE A 69 16.30 -7.59 -1.11
N ARG A 70 17.41 -7.50 -0.38
CA ARG A 70 18.73 -7.99 -0.84
C ARG A 70 18.75 -9.49 -1.10
N ARG A 71 18.09 -10.30 -0.25
CA ARG A 71 17.92 -11.73 -0.50
C ARG A 71 17.04 -12.01 -1.71
N ARG A 72 16.03 -11.17 -2.00
CA ARG A 72 15.24 -11.27 -3.24
C ARG A 72 16.04 -10.91 -4.49
N GLU A 73 16.96 -9.96 -4.42
CA GLU A 73 17.89 -9.66 -5.53
C GLU A 73 18.95 -10.75 -5.73
N GLN A 74 19.24 -11.55 -4.69
CA GLN A 74 20.08 -12.76 -4.77
C GLN A 74 19.32 -14.03 -5.15
N LEU A 75 18.00 -13.98 -5.32
CA LEU A 75 17.28 -15.04 -6.01
C LEU A 75 17.56 -14.84 -7.50
N ASP A 76 18.59 -15.52 -8.01
CA ASP A 76 18.93 -15.53 -9.44
C ASP A 76 17.65 -15.66 -10.26
N ALA A 77 17.31 -14.61 -11.00
CA ALA A 77 16.17 -14.60 -11.90
C ALA A 77 16.46 -15.61 -13.01
N ILE A 78 16.01 -16.85 -12.84
CA ILE A 78 16.11 -17.88 -13.87
C ILE A 78 15.20 -17.51 -15.04
N ARG A 79 15.76 -17.59 -16.25
CA ARG A 79 14.97 -17.35 -17.46
C ARG A 79 14.01 -18.52 -17.70
N GLN A 80 12.93 -18.28 -18.44
CA GLN A 80 11.86 -19.26 -18.66
C GLN A 80 12.36 -20.58 -19.27
N ASP A 81 13.31 -20.50 -20.19
CA ASP A 81 13.99 -21.62 -20.82
C ASP A 81 14.85 -22.43 -19.84
N GLU A 82 15.54 -21.74 -18.92
CA GLU A 82 16.33 -22.36 -17.86
C GLU A 82 15.46 -23.05 -16.81
N LEU A 83 14.31 -22.46 -16.46
CA LEU A 83 13.32 -23.07 -15.59
C LEU A 83 12.78 -24.38 -16.20
N LEU A 84 12.46 -24.37 -17.51
CA LEU A 84 11.95 -25.57 -18.20
C LEU A 84 12.98 -26.71 -18.21
N LEU A 85 14.26 -26.39 -18.44
CA LEU A 85 15.33 -27.38 -18.42
C LEU A 85 15.49 -28.02 -17.03
N ARG A 86 15.52 -27.21 -15.97
CA ARG A 86 15.67 -27.71 -14.59
C ARG A 86 14.45 -28.47 -14.08
N MET A 87 13.25 -28.13 -14.58
CA MET A 87 12.03 -28.91 -14.34
C MET A 87 12.10 -30.30 -14.99
N GLN A 88 12.69 -30.42 -16.19
CA GLN A 88 12.91 -31.72 -16.84
C GLN A 88 13.97 -32.56 -16.11
N GLU A 89 14.97 -31.93 -15.52
CA GLU A 89 16.01 -32.57 -14.72
C GLU A 89 15.57 -32.89 -13.27
N GLY A 90 14.36 -32.50 -12.87
CA GLY A 90 13.78 -32.81 -11.55
C GLY A 90 14.39 -32.03 -10.38
N SER A 91 15.11 -30.94 -10.63
CA SER A 91 15.88 -30.19 -9.63
C SER A 91 15.14 -29.00 -9.00
N VAL A 92 13.86 -28.79 -9.32
CA VAL A 92 13.06 -27.64 -8.85
C VAL A 92 11.68 -28.06 -8.36
N ILE A 93 11.21 -27.48 -7.25
CA ILE A 93 9.85 -27.65 -6.70
C ILE A 93 9.05 -26.35 -6.94
N LEU A 94 7.90 -26.45 -7.63
CA LEU A 94 7.03 -25.31 -7.92
C LEU A 94 5.93 -25.17 -6.84
N LEU A 95 5.92 -24.05 -6.13
CA LEU A 95 4.89 -23.70 -5.14
C LEU A 95 3.94 -22.65 -5.72
N ALA A 96 2.67 -23.01 -5.93
CA ALA A 96 1.62 -22.07 -6.31
C ALA A 96 0.96 -21.48 -5.06
N VAL A 97 0.94 -20.15 -4.95
CA VAL A 97 0.30 -19.42 -3.84
C VAL A 97 -0.89 -18.63 -4.42
N ARG A 98 -2.06 -18.75 -3.78
CA ARG A 98 -3.32 -18.13 -4.21
C ARG A 98 -3.55 -16.77 -3.58
#